data_AF-A0AA41N7I9-F1
#
_entry.id   AF-A0AA41N7I9-F1
#
_cell.length_a   1.000
_cell.length_b   1.000
_cell.length_c   1.000
_cell.angle_alpha   90.00
_cell.angle_beta   90.00
_cell.angle_gamma   90.00
#
_symmetry.space_group_name_H-M   'P 1'
#
loop_
_entity.id
_entity.type
_entity.pdbx_description
1 polymer ?
#
loop_
_entity_poly.entity_id
_entity_poly.type
_entity_poly.pdbx_seq_one_letter_code
_entity_poly.pdbx_strand_id
1 'polypeptide(L)'
;LRARLRREGPLLKPKADQSGGTRIAAAETRRRRTPDPGRRSPSLELLDKYLIANATNPESKVFYLKMKGDYFRYLAEVACGDDRKQTIDNSQGAYQEAFDISKKEMQPTHPIRLGLALNFSVFYYEILNNPELACTLAKTAFDEAIAELDTLNEDSYKDSTLIMQLLRDNLTVSCLLLL
;
A
#
# COMPACT_ATOMS: atom_id res chain seq x y z
N LEU A 1 -10.57 -1.91 6.46
CA LEU A 1 -9.46 -2.79 6.90
C LEU A 1 -8.44 -2.05 7.79
N ARG A 2 -7.78 -0.99 7.32
CA ARG A 2 -6.80 -0.20 8.08
C ARG A 2 -7.26 0.24 9.49
N ALA A 3 -8.46 0.81 9.61
CA ALA A 3 -9.03 1.22 10.90
C ALA A 3 -9.31 0.07 11.88
N ARG A 4 -9.49 -1.16 11.36
CA ARG A 4 -9.62 -2.36 12.18
C ARG A 4 -8.24 -2.84 12.65
N LEU A 5 -7.28 -2.91 11.73
CA LEU A 5 -5.90 -3.29 12.04
C LEU A 5 -5.23 -2.33 13.02
N ARG A 6 -5.50 -1.02 12.94
CA ARG A 6 -5.00 -0.04 13.93
C ARG A 6 -5.63 -0.19 15.31
N ARG A 7 -6.90 -0.61 15.39
CA ARG A 7 -7.58 -0.92 16.67
C ARG A 7 -7.05 -2.21 17.30
N GLU A 8 -6.78 -3.22 16.47
CA GLU A 8 -6.37 -4.54 16.92
C GLU A 8 -4.83 -4.66 17.10
N GLY A 9 -4.03 -3.86 16.41
CA GLY A 9 -2.56 -3.91 16.39
C GLY A 9 -1.86 -3.79 17.76
N PRO A 10 -2.23 -2.84 18.63
CA PRO A 10 -1.66 -2.74 19.98
C PRO A 10 -1.93 -3.96 20.87
N LEU A 11 -3.02 -4.71 20.61
CA LEU A 11 -3.35 -5.96 21.32
C LEU A 11 -2.51 -7.15 20.83
N LEU A 12 -1.90 -7.03 19.64
CA LEU A 12 -1.06 -8.07 19.03
C LEU A 12 0.41 -7.93 19.46
N LYS A 13 0.90 -6.71 19.73
CA LYS A 13 2.29 -6.45 20.14
C LYS A 13 2.65 -7.15 21.47
N PRO A 14 3.81 -7.82 21.58
CA PRO A 14 4.33 -8.36 22.84
C PRO A 14 4.37 -7.28 23.93
N LYS A 15 3.57 -7.41 25.00
CA LYS A 15 3.87 -6.68 26.23
C LYS A 15 5.13 -7.33 26.82
N ALA A 16 6.15 -6.52 27.12
CA ALA A 16 7.25 -6.94 27.98
C ALA A 16 6.64 -7.24 29.35
N ASP A 17 6.71 -8.50 29.79
CA ASP A 17 5.95 -8.97 30.94
C ASP A 17 6.87 -9.22 32.13
N GLN A 18 6.64 -8.47 33.21
CA GLN A 18 7.04 -8.84 34.57
C GLN A 18 5.84 -9.56 35.20
N SER A 19 5.92 -10.89 35.32
CA SER A 19 5.20 -11.79 36.26
C SER A 19 4.61 -13.05 35.60
N GLY A 20 4.98 -14.22 36.14
CA GLY A 20 4.88 -15.52 35.48
C GLY A 20 3.61 -16.36 35.73
N GLY A 21 2.54 -15.81 36.30
CA GLY A 21 1.38 -16.61 36.74
C GLY A 21 0.27 -16.82 35.70
N THR A 22 0.00 -15.84 34.83
CA THR A 22 -1.18 -15.80 33.93
C THR A 22 -0.87 -16.36 32.54
N ARG A 23 0.11 -17.27 32.43
CA ARG A 23 0.82 -17.56 31.17
C ARG A 23 0.10 -18.47 30.17
N ILE A 24 -0.85 -19.31 30.57
CA ILE A 24 -1.41 -20.32 29.66
C ILE A 24 -2.70 -19.82 28.98
N ALA A 25 -3.67 -19.31 29.74
CA ALA A 25 -4.95 -18.84 29.19
C ALA A 25 -4.84 -17.55 28.33
N ALA A 26 -3.93 -16.64 28.69
CA ALA A 26 -3.69 -15.42 27.92
C ALA A 26 -2.94 -15.70 26.61
N ALA A 27 -2.00 -16.65 26.60
CA ALA A 27 -1.29 -17.07 25.38
C ALA A 27 -2.22 -17.77 24.38
N GLU A 28 -3.19 -18.53 24.86
CA GLU A 28 -4.15 -19.26 24.04
C GLU A 28 -5.24 -18.36 23.44
N THR A 29 -5.67 -17.33 24.19
CA THR A 29 -6.56 -16.28 23.69
C THR A 29 -5.83 -15.35 22.69
N ARG A 30 -4.52 -15.17 22.87
CA ARG A 30 -3.64 -14.39 21.98
C ARG A 30 -3.42 -15.07 20.62
N ARG A 31 -3.24 -16.40 20.60
CA ARG A 31 -3.16 -17.21 19.36
C ARG A 31 -4.45 -17.19 18.53
N ARG A 32 -5.63 -17.02 19.16
CA ARG A 32 -6.92 -16.96 18.45
C ARG A 32 -7.22 -15.60 17.80
N ARG A 33 -6.46 -14.54 18.14
CA ARG A 33 -6.70 -13.17 17.65
C ARG A 33 -5.58 -12.64 16.74
N THR A 34 -4.41 -13.27 16.75
CA THR A 34 -3.42 -13.12 15.67
C THR A 34 -3.98 -13.79 14.41
N PRO A 35 -4.10 -13.09 13.28
CA PRO A 35 -4.27 -13.76 11.99
C PRO A 35 -3.19 -14.83 11.88
N ASP A 36 -3.58 -16.06 11.58
CA ASP A 36 -2.65 -17.17 11.40
C ASP A 36 -1.62 -16.77 10.33
N PRO A 37 -0.32 -16.65 10.65
CA PRO A 37 0.70 -16.21 9.72
C PRO A 37 0.85 -17.17 8.53
N GLY A 38 0.38 -18.43 8.65
CA GLY A 38 0.35 -19.41 7.56
C GLY A 38 -0.89 -19.33 6.67
N ARG A 39 -1.98 -18.67 7.10
CA ARG A 39 -3.22 -18.58 6.33
C ARG A 39 -3.22 -17.33 5.46
N ARG A 40 -2.82 -17.48 4.20
CA ARG A 40 -2.95 -16.45 3.17
C ARG A 40 -4.36 -15.85 3.25
N SER A 41 -4.45 -14.52 3.34
CA SER A 41 -5.75 -13.88 3.54
C SER A 41 -6.66 -14.21 2.35
N PRO A 42 -7.96 -14.50 2.56
CA PRO A 42 -8.87 -14.85 1.46
C PRO A 42 -8.90 -13.79 0.34
N SER A 43 -8.68 -12.52 0.71
CA SER A 43 -8.56 -11.41 -0.23
C SER A 43 -7.32 -11.50 -1.11
N LEU A 44 -6.17 -11.90 -0.57
CA LEU A 44 -4.94 -12.09 -1.34
C LEU A 44 -5.03 -13.33 -2.24
N GLU A 45 -5.68 -14.41 -1.78
CA GLU A 45 -5.92 -15.58 -2.63
C GLU A 45 -6.86 -15.27 -3.79
N LEU A 46 -7.91 -14.49 -3.54
CA LEU A 46 -8.82 -14.03 -4.59
C LEU A 46 -8.07 -13.19 -5.64
N LEU A 47 -7.21 -12.27 -5.18
CA LEU A 47 -6.39 -11.45 -6.06
C LEU A 47 -5.46 -12.31 -6.92
N ASP A 48 -4.69 -13.21 -6.31
CA ASP A 48 -3.68 -14.00 -7.04
C ASP A 48 -4.30 -15.03 -7.97
N LYS A 49 -5.29 -15.81 -7.50
CA LYS A 49 -5.82 -16.96 -8.25
C LYS A 49 -6.83 -16.59 -9.32
N TYR A 50 -7.55 -15.48 -9.12
CA TYR A 50 -8.68 -15.12 -9.99
C TYR A 50 -8.50 -13.76 -10.65
N LEU A 51 -8.30 -12.69 -9.87
CA LEU A 51 -8.38 -11.34 -10.45
C LEU A 51 -7.15 -11.00 -11.28
N ILE A 52 -5.93 -11.18 -10.73
CA ILE A 52 -4.68 -10.88 -11.44
C ILE A 52 -4.46 -11.89 -12.57
N ALA A 53 -4.72 -13.18 -12.33
CA ALA A 53 -4.51 -14.24 -13.31
C ALA A 53 -5.40 -14.09 -14.56
N ASN A 54 -6.62 -13.53 -14.42
CA ASN A 54 -7.56 -13.35 -15.52
C ASN A 54 -7.61 -11.91 -16.04
N ALA A 55 -6.80 -10.98 -15.52
CA ALA A 55 -6.76 -9.61 -15.99
C ALA A 55 -6.02 -9.52 -17.34
N THR A 56 -6.78 -9.33 -18.41
CA THR A 56 -6.25 -9.16 -19.77
C THR A 56 -5.96 -7.70 -20.13
N ASN A 57 -6.71 -6.75 -19.55
CA ASN A 57 -6.49 -5.31 -19.71
C ASN A 57 -5.38 -4.83 -18.73
N PRO A 58 -4.36 -4.09 -19.21
CA PRO A 58 -3.36 -3.44 -18.36
C PRO A 58 -3.94 -2.65 -17.19
N GLU A 59 -5.02 -1.88 -17.39
CA GLU A 59 -5.62 -1.06 -16.33
C GLU A 59 -6.12 -1.94 -15.16
N SER A 60 -6.85 -3.02 -15.47
CA SER A 60 -7.36 -3.95 -14.48
C SER A 60 -6.21 -4.66 -13.75
N LYS A 61 -5.16 -5.04 -14.49
CA LYS A 61 -3.99 -5.70 -13.92
C LYS A 61 -3.25 -4.78 -12.94
N VAL A 62 -3.01 -3.52 -13.33
CA VAL A 62 -2.41 -2.49 -12.47
C VAL A 62 -3.28 -2.24 -11.25
N PHE A 63 -4.61 -2.14 -11.42
CA PHE A 63 -5.53 -1.95 -10.31
C PHE A 63 -5.47 -3.09 -9.29
N TYR A 64 -5.47 -4.35 -9.73
CA TYR A 64 -5.41 -5.50 -8.82
C TYR A 64 -4.04 -5.67 -8.16
N LEU A 65 -2.95 -5.41 -8.87
CA LEU A 65 -1.61 -5.41 -8.29
C LEU A 65 -1.44 -4.28 -7.25
N LYS A 66 -1.96 -3.08 -7.55
CA LYS A 66 -2.03 -1.98 -6.59
C LYS A 66 -2.81 -2.39 -5.34
N MET A 67 -3.98 -3.03 -5.50
CA MET A 67 -4.77 -3.54 -4.37
C MET A 67 -3.97 -4.57 -3.55
N LYS A 68 -3.26 -5.48 -4.21
CA LYS A 68 -2.38 -6.46 -3.56
C LYS A 68 -1.29 -5.78 -2.73
N GLY A 69 -0.63 -4.77 -3.28
CA GLY A 69 0.31 -3.91 -2.55
C GLY A 69 -0.32 -3.25 -1.34
N ASP A 70 -1.51 -2.65 -1.49
CA ASP A 70 -2.26 -2.03 -0.40
C ASP A 70 -2.58 -3.04 0.74
N TYR A 71 -2.99 -4.27 0.41
CA TYR A 71 -3.25 -5.31 1.41
C TYR A 71 -1.97 -5.69 2.19
N PHE A 72 -0.86 -5.93 1.50
CA PHE A 72 0.40 -6.25 2.17
C PHE A 72 0.92 -5.07 3.00
N ARG A 73 0.81 -3.82 2.51
CA ARG A 73 1.13 -2.62 3.29
C ARG A 73 0.36 -2.56 4.59
N TYR A 74 -0.95 -2.84 4.59
CA TYR A 74 -1.74 -2.86 5.82
C TYR A 74 -1.35 -4.00 6.76
N LEU A 75 -0.96 -5.16 6.23
CA LEU A 75 -0.44 -6.26 7.05
C LEU A 75 0.92 -5.88 7.67
N ALA A 76 1.77 -5.14 6.96
CA ALA A 76 3.07 -4.69 7.46
C ALA A 76 2.95 -3.70 8.65
N GLU A 77 1.82 -2.99 8.77
CA GLU A 77 1.53 -2.12 9.93
C GLU A 77 1.39 -2.92 11.25
N VAL A 78 1.01 -4.20 11.18
CA VAL A 78 0.73 -5.05 12.35
C VAL A 78 1.70 -6.24 12.51
N ALA A 79 2.42 -6.60 11.46
CA ALA A 79 3.39 -7.70 11.48
C ALA A 79 4.61 -7.39 12.35
N CYS A 80 5.23 -8.44 12.89
CA CYS A 80 6.43 -8.37 13.74
C CYS A 80 7.46 -9.42 13.28
N GLY A 81 8.75 -9.19 13.55
CA GLY A 81 9.81 -10.15 13.22
C GLY A 81 9.94 -10.45 11.72
N ASP A 82 10.27 -11.68 11.37
CA ASP A 82 10.54 -12.12 9.98
C ASP A 82 9.30 -12.01 9.07
N ASP A 83 8.10 -12.22 9.63
CA ASP A 83 6.83 -12.05 8.90
C ASP A 83 6.65 -10.62 8.39
N ARG A 84 7.18 -9.63 9.12
CA ARG A 84 7.12 -8.22 8.71
C ARG A 84 7.96 -7.99 7.47
N LYS A 85 9.19 -8.52 7.43
CA LYS A 85 10.09 -8.35 6.29
C LYS A 85 9.48 -8.95 5.03
N GLN A 86 9.01 -10.20 5.09
CA GLN A 86 8.36 -10.85 3.95
C GLN A 86 7.12 -10.08 3.47
N THR A 87 6.33 -9.54 4.40
CA THR A 87 5.15 -8.74 4.08
C THR A 87 5.53 -7.43 3.37
N ILE A 88 6.60 -6.78 3.81
CA ILE A 88 7.14 -5.56 3.17
C ILE A 88 7.61 -5.89 1.75
N ASP A 89 8.40 -6.95 1.58
CA ASP A 89 8.94 -7.36 0.27
C ASP A 89 7.81 -7.70 -0.71
N ASN A 90 6.76 -8.39 -0.23
CA ASN A 90 5.57 -8.69 -1.04
C ASN A 90 4.79 -7.43 -1.43
N SER A 91 4.67 -6.45 -0.53
CA SER A 91 4.04 -5.16 -0.81
C SER A 91 4.82 -4.40 -1.87
N GLN A 92 6.14 -4.32 -1.72
CA GLN A 92 7.02 -3.61 -2.64
C GLN A 92 7.00 -4.26 -4.02
N GLY A 93 7.10 -5.60 -4.10
CA GLY A 93 7.04 -6.32 -5.36
C GLY A 93 5.73 -6.07 -6.13
N ALA A 94 4.59 -6.10 -5.43
CA ALA A 94 3.29 -5.84 -6.06
C ALA A 94 3.15 -4.40 -6.57
N TYR A 95 3.63 -3.41 -5.80
CA TYR A 95 3.63 -2.02 -6.26
C TYR A 95 4.59 -1.79 -7.43
N GLN A 96 5.78 -2.38 -7.39
CA GLN A 96 6.77 -2.24 -8.46
C GLN A 96 6.25 -2.85 -9.77
N GLU A 97 5.70 -4.06 -9.73
CA GLU A 97 5.09 -4.69 -10.91
C GLU A 97 3.94 -3.84 -11.48
N ALA A 98 3.06 -3.32 -10.61
CA ALA A 98 2.01 -2.40 -11.03
C ALA A 98 2.58 -1.12 -11.67
N PHE A 99 3.68 -0.60 -11.12
CA PHE A 99 4.28 0.66 -11.56
C PHE A 99 4.92 0.50 -12.92
N ASP A 100 5.66 -0.60 -13.14
CA ASP A 100 6.31 -0.91 -14.41
C ASP A 100 5.29 -1.10 -15.54
N ILE A 101 4.20 -1.82 -15.27
CA ILE A 101 3.08 -1.97 -16.22
C ILE A 101 2.43 -0.60 -16.49
N SER A 102 2.16 0.19 -15.46
CA SER A 102 1.50 1.49 -15.61
C SER A 102 2.35 2.49 -16.41
N LYS A 103 3.68 2.46 -16.26
CA LYS A 103 4.60 3.32 -17.00
C LYS A 103 4.62 2.99 -18.49
N LYS A 104 4.46 1.71 -18.83
CA LYS A 104 4.53 1.22 -20.20
C LYS A 104 3.20 1.35 -20.94
N GLU A 105 2.08 1.09 -20.25
CA GLU A 105 0.78 0.87 -20.91
C GLU A 105 -0.25 1.96 -20.59
N MET A 106 0.07 2.96 -19.76
CA MET A 106 -0.91 3.98 -19.31
C MET A 106 -0.32 5.39 -19.35
N GLN A 107 -1.16 6.37 -19.71
CA GLN A 107 -0.74 7.77 -19.71
C GLN A 107 -0.41 8.27 -18.28
N PRO A 108 0.54 9.21 -18.10
CA PRO A 108 0.88 9.77 -16.79
C PRO A 108 -0.31 10.39 -16.05
N THR A 109 -1.27 10.94 -16.80
CA THR A 109 -2.50 11.52 -16.28
C THR A 109 -3.55 10.49 -15.87
N HIS A 110 -3.37 9.21 -16.20
CA HIS A 110 -4.38 8.20 -15.95
C HIS A 110 -4.67 8.03 -14.43
N PRO A 111 -5.93 8.09 -13.97
CA PRO A 111 -6.28 8.04 -12.54
C PRO A 111 -5.70 6.85 -11.77
N ILE A 112 -5.77 5.64 -12.34
CA ILE A 112 -5.18 4.44 -11.74
C ILE A 112 -3.64 4.57 -11.56
N ARG A 113 -2.91 5.11 -12.54
CA ARG A 113 -1.45 5.32 -12.46
C ARG A 113 -1.11 6.37 -11.40
N LEU A 114 -1.83 7.48 -11.36
CA LEU A 114 -1.69 8.50 -10.33
C LEU A 114 -1.99 7.96 -8.92
N GLY A 115 -3.07 7.22 -8.78
CA GLY A 115 -3.46 6.59 -7.51
C GLY A 115 -2.48 5.51 -7.06
N LEU A 116 -1.82 4.82 -7.99
CA LEU A 116 -0.72 3.91 -7.70
C LEU A 116 0.50 4.67 -7.17
N ALA A 117 0.93 5.73 -7.85
CA ALA A 117 2.07 6.55 -7.42
C ALA A 117 1.84 7.13 -6.02
N LEU A 118 0.61 7.59 -5.74
CA LEU A 118 0.20 8.06 -4.42
C LEU A 118 0.34 7.00 -3.33
N ASN A 119 -0.18 5.80 -3.57
CA ASN A 119 -0.12 4.74 -2.55
C ASN A 119 1.30 4.18 -2.37
N PHE A 120 2.09 4.17 -3.45
CA PHE A 120 3.46 3.69 -3.41
C PHE A 120 4.40 4.72 -2.73
N SER A 121 4.17 6.03 -2.88
CA SER A 121 4.90 7.03 -2.10
C SER A 121 4.60 6.92 -0.60
N VAL A 122 3.33 6.72 -0.23
CA VAL A 122 2.93 6.44 1.15
C VAL A 122 3.60 5.19 1.70
N PHE A 123 3.76 4.13 0.88
CA PHE A 123 4.50 2.94 1.28
C PHE A 123 5.98 3.26 1.57
N TYR A 124 6.66 3.98 0.68
CA TYR A 124 8.05 4.38 0.90
C TYR A 124 8.21 5.21 2.19
N TYR A 125 7.26 6.11 2.47
CA TYR A 125 7.28 6.93 3.67
C TYR A 125 6.95 6.14 4.94
N GLU A 126 5.76 5.53 5.02
CA GLU A 126 5.24 4.94 6.26
C GLU A 126 5.86 3.57 6.59
N ILE A 127 6.24 2.78 5.58
CA ILE A 127 6.68 1.39 5.78
C ILE A 127 8.19 1.25 5.69
N LEU A 128 8.79 1.84 4.65
CA LEU A 128 10.24 1.77 4.44
C LEU A 128 11.01 2.89 5.13
N ASN A 129 10.33 3.88 5.71
CA ASN A 129 10.94 5.05 6.34
C ASN A 129 11.96 5.75 5.42
N ASN A 130 11.63 5.82 4.12
CA ASN A 130 12.45 6.44 3.09
C ASN A 130 11.69 7.63 2.48
N PRO A 131 11.72 8.79 3.15
CA PRO A 131 10.97 9.95 2.70
C PRO A 131 11.54 10.56 1.41
N GLU A 132 12.85 10.46 1.18
CA GLU A 132 13.48 10.97 -0.05
C GLU A 132 12.93 10.27 -1.30
N LEU A 133 12.83 8.94 -1.25
CA LEU A 133 12.28 8.16 -2.35
C LEU A 133 10.76 8.37 -2.49
N ALA A 134 10.04 8.52 -1.38
CA ALA A 134 8.61 8.87 -1.40
C ALA A 134 8.36 10.21 -2.11
N CYS A 135 9.13 11.23 -1.77
CA CYS A 135 9.03 12.57 -2.35
C CYS A 135 9.40 12.55 -3.83
N THR A 136 10.49 11.86 -4.19
CA THR A 136 10.94 11.72 -5.57
C THR A 136 9.86 11.07 -6.42
N LEU A 137 9.29 9.94 -5.98
CA LEU A 137 8.24 9.24 -6.71
C LEU A 137 6.99 10.11 -6.92
N ALA A 138 6.50 10.76 -5.85
CA ALA A 138 5.30 11.59 -5.92
C ALA A 138 5.53 12.85 -6.76
N LYS A 139 6.70 13.48 -6.66
CA LYS A 139 7.06 14.64 -7.47
C LYS A 139 7.17 14.28 -8.95
N THR A 140 7.86 13.19 -9.29
CA THR A 140 7.97 12.72 -10.68
C THR A 140 6.59 12.43 -11.27
N ALA A 141 5.71 11.72 -10.56
CA ALA A 141 4.37 11.43 -11.05
C ALA A 141 3.53 12.70 -11.25
N PHE A 142 3.66 13.68 -10.36
CA PHE A 142 2.98 14.97 -10.47
C PHE A 142 3.50 15.78 -11.68
N ASP A 143 4.82 15.91 -11.82
CA ASP A 143 5.47 16.65 -12.90
C ASP A 143 5.15 16.02 -14.27
N GLU A 144 5.20 14.69 -14.39
CA GLU A 144 4.82 13.95 -15.61
C GLU A 144 3.33 14.19 -15.97
N ALA A 145 2.43 14.20 -14.98
CA ALA A 145 1.00 14.42 -15.22
C ALA A 145 0.67 15.87 -15.58
N ILE A 146 1.39 16.85 -15.01
CA ILE A 146 1.25 18.26 -15.40
C ILE A 146 1.68 18.47 -16.85
N ALA A 147 2.78 17.83 -17.28
CA ALA A 147 3.30 17.97 -18.64
C ALA A 147 2.31 17.47 -19.72
N GLU A 148 1.40 16.56 -19.35
CA GLU A 148 0.42 15.97 -20.27
C GLU A 148 -1.03 16.31 -19.92
N LEU A 149 -1.26 17.27 -19.02
CA LEU A 149 -2.60 17.61 -18.52
C LEU A 149 -3.55 18.04 -19.65
N ASP A 150 -3.02 18.74 -20.65
CA ASP A 150 -3.77 19.25 -21.81
C ASP A 150 -4.30 18.13 -22.73
N THR A 151 -3.87 16.88 -22.52
CA THR A 151 -4.30 15.71 -23.30
C THR A 151 -5.52 14.99 -22.72
N LEU A 152 -5.99 15.38 -21.53
CA LEU A 152 -7.10 14.74 -20.84
C LEU A 152 -8.45 15.05 -21.48
N ASN A 153 -9.30 14.03 -21.56
CA ASN A 153 -10.73 14.20 -21.87
C ASN A 153 -11.51 14.69 -20.64
N GLU A 154 -12.67 15.32 -20.84
CA GLU A 154 -13.49 15.88 -19.74
C GLU A 154 -13.87 14.83 -18.68
N ASP A 155 -14.11 13.59 -19.09
CA ASP A 155 -14.53 12.49 -18.22
C ASP A 155 -13.43 12.11 -17.20
N SER A 156 -12.17 12.09 -17.62
CA SER A 156 -11.04 11.72 -16.76
C SER A 156 -10.42 12.93 -16.04
N TYR A 157 -10.75 14.15 -16.46
CA TYR A 157 -10.15 15.38 -15.95
C TYR A 157 -10.40 15.56 -14.45
N LYS A 158 -11.64 15.32 -13.99
CA LYS A 158 -12.01 15.50 -12.57
C LYS A 158 -11.29 14.51 -11.65
N ASP A 159 -11.24 13.24 -12.03
CA ASP A 159 -10.58 12.21 -11.22
C ASP A 159 -9.06 12.42 -11.19
N SER A 160 -8.47 12.77 -12.32
CA SER A 160 -7.03 13.02 -12.43
C SER A 160 -6.61 14.24 -11.61
N THR A 161 -7.33 15.36 -11.73
CA THR A 161 -7.04 16.59 -10.97
C THR A 161 -7.24 16.41 -9.47
N LEU A 162 -8.25 15.64 -9.04
CA LEU A 162 -8.43 15.30 -7.62
C LEU A 162 -7.23 14.50 -7.09
N ILE A 163 -6.74 13.49 -7.82
CA ILE A 163 -5.61 12.69 -7.37
C ILE A 163 -4.30 13.50 -7.40
N MET A 164 -4.11 14.37 -8.39
CA MET A 164 -2.98 15.30 -8.42
C MET A 164 -2.98 16.26 -7.22
N GLN A 165 -4.16 16.74 -6.82
CA GLN A 165 -4.29 17.52 -5.59
C GLN A 165 -3.91 16.71 -4.35
N LEU A 166 -4.35 15.44 -4.26
CA LEU A 166 -3.95 14.56 -3.15
C LEU A 166 -2.46 14.24 -3.15
N LEU A 167 -1.82 14.09 -4.32
CA LEU A 167 -0.37 13.94 -4.45
C LEU A 167 0.34 15.19 -3.92
N ARG A 168 -0.13 16.38 -4.28
CA ARG A 168 0.40 17.66 -3.78
C ARG A 168 0.22 17.81 -2.28
N ASP A 169 -0.95 17.46 -1.75
CA ASP A 169 -1.26 17.55 -0.33
C ASP A 169 -0.39 16.56 0.46
N ASN A 170 -0.24 15.32 -0.03
CA ASN A 170 0.62 14.32 0.60
C ASN A 170 2.11 14.66 0.49
N LEU A 171 2.56 15.28 -0.61
CA LEU A 171 3.90 15.86 -0.70
C LEU A 171 4.09 16.95 0.35
N THR A 172 3.09 17.81 0.52
CA THR A 172 3.14 18.91 1.50
C THR A 172 3.17 18.37 2.94
N VAL A 173 2.34 17.38 3.28
CA VAL A 173 2.30 16.77 4.62
C VAL A 173 3.53 15.90 4.89
N SER A 174 4.01 15.13 3.91
CA SER A 174 5.17 14.24 4.07
C SER A 174 6.50 15.01 4.04
N CYS A 175 6.61 16.13 3.31
CA CYS A 175 7.78 17.00 3.35
C CYS A 175 7.79 17.96 4.54
N LEU A 176 6.64 18.47 5.01
CA LEU A 176 6.62 19.41 6.16
C LEU A 176 6.99 18.73 7.48
N LEU A 177 6.86 17.41 7.61
CA LEU A 177 7.35 16.68 8.79
C LEU A 177 8.89 16.53 8.82
N LEU A 178 9.60 17.00 7.79
CA LEU A 178 11.07 17.05 7.72
C LEU A 178 11.67 18.44 8.00
N LEU A 179 10.85 19.48 8.23
CA LEU A 179 11.28 20.82 8.68
C LEU A 179 10.85 21.04 10.14
#